data_AF-A0A7V0R1Z7-F1
#
_entry.id   AF-A0A7V0R1Z7-F1
#
_cell.length_a   1.000
_cell.length_b   1.000
_cell.length_c   1.000
_cell.angle_alpha   90.00
_cell.angle_beta   90.00
_cell.angle_gamma   90.00
#
_symmetry.space_group_name_H-M   'P 1'
#
loop_
_entity.id
_entity.type
_entity.pdbx_description
1 polymer ?
#
loop_
_entity_poly.entity_id
_entity_poly.type
_entity_poly.pdbx_seq_one_letter_code
_entity_poly.pdbx_strand_id
1 'polypeptide(L)'
;MRSIGLIFSLSLFAAALLIIHYELKEYRLKDVLYHLDKIPAVSLCLAILLTILNYAVLTGYDALAFRYIHHPLQYGRIAIASFISYSISNNMGVLILSGAPVRYRLYSAWGLSAVDIAKVVVFCSLSLWMGFFALGGFIFLIEPLTIPSSLSSHFTSVRAIGVIFLMMPGAYLLTGILRKRPLKIGKWKFPVIPLKLSFFQLTLSSLDWALLGSVLYVLLPPHTGLSYPGFMGIFMLAQFFGMISNVPGGLGVFESVIIILLSPSIQPSALLGVLLAYRAIYYILPLIASVIFLGIFEIVQRRRAVAKTLRIFGRLITVLTPHVLTFGVFAGGVILLISGATPALESRLALLRGFVPEPVLEASHFLGSLAGA
;
A
#
# COMPACT_ATOMS: atom_id res chain seq x y z
N MET A 1 -14.37 -8.71 -24.71
CA MET A 1 -13.69 -9.10 -23.45
C MET A 1 -12.34 -8.40 -23.19
N ARG A 2 -11.55 -7.97 -24.20
CA ARG A 2 -10.22 -7.32 -24.00
C ARG A 2 -10.24 -5.91 -23.38
N SER A 3 -11.28 -5.11 -23.61
CA SER A 3 -11.41 -3.75 -23.08
C SER A 3 -11.85 -3.72 -21.61
N ILE A 4 -12.65 -4.71 -21.17
CA ILE A 4 -13.15 -4.83 -19.80
C ILE A 4 -11.99 -5.00 -18.80
N GLY A 5 -11.00 -5.82 -19.16
CA GLY A 5 -9.80 -5.98 -18.34
C GLY A 5 -8.94 -4.71 -18.25
N LEU A 6 -8.92 -3.88 -19.30
CA LEU A 6 -8.13 -2.63 -19.28
C LEU A 6 -8.82 -1.56 -18.44
N ILE A 7 -10.15 -1.43 -18.59
CA ILE A 7 -10.97 -0.55 -17.77
C ILE A 7 -10.80 -0.93 -16.30
N PHE A 8 -10.90 -2.21 -15.94
CA PHE A 8 -10.76 -2.65 -14.56
C PHE A 8 -9.38 -2.38 -13.95
N SER A 9 -8.28 -2.43 -14.73
CA SER A 9 -6.94 -2.13 -14.17
C SER A 9 -6.72 -0.65 -14.02
N LEU A 10 -7.20 0.13 -14.98
CA LEU A 10 -7.21 1.58 -14.86
C LEU A 10 -8.07 2.02 -13.67
N SER A 11 -9.20 1.36 -13.42
CA SER A 11 -10.03 1.61 -12.22
C SER A 11 -9.28 1.26 -10.94
N LEU A 12 -8.59 0.12 -10.89
CA LEU A 12 -7.82 -0.31 -9.73
C LEU A 12 -6.61 0.60 -9.46
N PHE A 13 -5.92 1.00 -10.52
CA PHE A 13 -4.81 1.96 -10.48
C PHE A 13 -5.30 3.35 -10.05
N ALA A 14 -6.42 3.82 -10.59
CA ALA A 14 -7.05 5.07 -10.17
C ALA A 14 -7.51 5.01 -8.72
N ALA A 15 -8.10 3.89 -8.26
CA ALA A 15 -8.46 3.69 -6.87
C ALA A 15 -7.24 3.75 -5.95
N ALA A 16 -6.13 3.10 -6.31
CA ALA A 16 -4.87 3.19 -5.57
C ALA A 16 -4.34 4.64 -5.51
N LEU A 17 -4.37 5.38 -6.62
CA LEU A 17 -3.97 6.79 -6.65
C LEU A 17 -4.89 7.70 -5.82
N LEU A 18 -6.20 7.44 -5.82
CA LEU A 18 -7.17 8.16 -5.00
C LEU A 18 -6.92 7.89 -3.51
N ILE A 19 -6.65 6.64 -3.14
CA ILE A 19 -6.30 6.26 -1.77
C ILE A 19 -5.05 7.02 -1.33
N ILE A 20 -3.99 7.01 -2.14
CA ILE A 20 -2.77 7.77 -1.87
C ILE A 20 -3.08 9.26 -1.71
N HIS A 21 -3.94 9.83 -2.56
CA HIS A 21 -4.33 11.23 -2.47
C HIS A 21 -5.10 11.56 -1.18
N TYR A 22 -6.03 10.69 -0.76
CA TYR A 22 -6.79 10.87 0.49
C TYR A 22 -5.88 10.75 1.72
N GLU A 23 -5.05 9.71 1.77
CA GLU A 23 -4.07 9.50 2.84
C GLU A 23 -3.10 10.69 2.95
N LEU A 24 -2.60 11.22 1.83
CA LEU A 24 -1.72 12.40 1.80
C LEU A 24 -2.42 13.73 2.11
N LYS A 25 -3.75 13.80 1.98
CA LYS A 25 -4.53 15.01 2.30
C LYS A 25 -4.86 15.07 3.78
N GLU A 26 -5.15 13.92 4.39
CA GLU A 26 -5.42 13.80 5.82
C GLU A 26 -4.12 13.94 6.63
N TYR A 27 -3.00 13.46 6.09
CA TYR A 27 -1.68 13.57 6.69
C TYR A 27 -0.80 14.52 5.88
N ARG A 28 -0.64 15.77 6.33
CA ARG A 28 0.23 16.75 5.66
C ARG A 28 1.63 16.14 5.50
N LEU A 29 2.08 16.01 4.26
CA LEU A 29 3.37 15.40 3.89
C LEU A 29 4.58 15.99 4.66
N LYS A 30 4.50 17.28 5.01
CA LYS A 30 5.52 17.98 5.83
C LYS A 30 5.59 17.44 7.26
N ASP A 31 4.46 17.10 7.86
CA ASP A 31 4.40 16.58 9.23
C ASP A 31 4.96 15.14 9.25
N VAL A 32 4.65 14.34 8.23
CA VAL A 32 5.21 12.99 8.06
C VAL A 32 6.74 13.03 7.96
N LEU A 33 7.30 13.89 7.09
CA LEU A 33 8.75 14.03 6.92
C LEU A 33 9.43 14.54 8.20
N TYR A 34 8.84 15.54 8.86
CA TYR A 34 9.36 16.10 10.10
C TYR A 34 9.42 15.06 11.24
N HIS A 35 8.45 14.15 11.31
CA HIS A 35 8.43 13.10 12.31
C HIS A 35 9.34 11.92 11.95
N LEU A 36 9.49 11.60 10.67
CA LEU A 36 10.45 10.58 10.20
C LEU A 36 11.89 10.96 10.53
N ASP A 37 12.26 12.24 10.39
CA ASP A 37 13.61 12.73 10.73
C ASP A 37 13.97 12.56 12.22
N LYS A 38 12.97 12.41 13.10
CA LYS A 38 13.16 12.20 14.54
C LYS A 38 13.30 10.73 14.93
N ILE A 39 12.99 9.80 14.03
CA ILE A 39 13.06 8.36 14.30
C ILE A 39 14.48 7.87 13.99
N PRO A 40 15.13 7.09 14.89
CA PRO A 40 16.45 6.54 14.61
C PRO A 40 16.48 5.73 13.32
N ALA A 41 17.51 5.92 12.49
CA ALA A 41 17.64 5.23 11.20
C ALA A 41 17.64 3.69 11.34
N VAL A 42 18.15 3.17 12.47
CA VAL A 42 18.11 1.73 12.79
C VAL A 42 16.67 1.24 12.94
N SER A 43 15.80 1.99 13.62
CA SER A 43 14.38 1.65 13.76
C SER A 43 13.66 1.67 12.42
N LEU A 44 13.95 2.65 11.57
CA LEU A 44 13.38 2.72 10.21
C LEU A 44 13.81 1.51 9.35
N CYS A 45 15.10 1.17 9.37
CA CYS A 45 15.63 0.03 8.63
C CYS A 45 14.99 -1.30 9.09
N LEU A 46 14.90 -1.50 10.41
CA LEU A 46 14.25 -2.66 10.99
C LEU A 46 12.75 -2.72 10.65
N ALA A 47 12.03 -1.59 10.70
CA ALA A 47 10.61 -1.53 10.33
C ALA A 47 10.39 -1.90 8.84
N ILE A 48 11.26 -1.44 7.94
CA ILE A 48 11.21 -1.81 6.52
C ILE A 48 11.50 -3.31 6.34
N LEU A 49 12.52 -3.85 7.01
CA LEU A 49 12.87 -5.26 6.95
C LEU A 49 11.72 -6.14 7.47
N LEU A 50 11.12 -5.79 8.61
CA LEU A 50 9.97 -6.47 9.17
C LEU A 50 8.74 -6.37 8.25
N THR A 51 8.56 -5.25 7.56
CA THR A 51 7.49 -5.10 6.56
C THR A 51 7.73 -6.04 5.37
N ILE A 52 8.94 -6.11 4.84
CA ILE A 52 9.28 -7.05 3.75
C ILE A 52 9.02 -8.49 4.20
N LEU A 53 9.45 -8.85 5.41
CA LEU A 53 9.24 -10.18 5.98
C LEU A 53 7.76 -10.48 6.18
N ASN A 54 6.98 -9.52 6.67
CA ASN A 54 5.54 -9.66 6.84
C ASN A 54 4.84 -9.88 5.49
N TYR A 55 5.14 -9.06 4.47
CA TYR A 55 4.57 -9.26 3.13
C TYR A 55 5.00 -10.59 2.50
N ALA A 56 6.20 -11.10 2.82
CA ALA A 56 6.60 -12.45 2.43
C ALA A 56 5.74 -13.52 3.14
N VAL A 57 5.46 -13.37 4.43
CA VAL A 57 4.54 -14.24 5.18
C VAL A 57 3.12 -14.19 4.59
N LEU A 58 2.63 -13.02 4.19
CA LEU A 58 1.34 -12.86 3.52
C LEU A 58 1.24 -13.66 2.22
N THR A 59 2.32 -13.80 1.45
CA THR A 59 2.32 -14.69 0.25
C THR A 59 2.14 -16.17 0.61
N GLY A 60 2.53 -16.56 1.82
CA GLY A 60 2.33 -17.90 2.35
C GLY A 60 0.85 -18.26 2.57
N TYR A 61 -0.02 -17.28 2.83
CA TYR A 61 -1.46 -17.52 3.04
C TYR A 61 -2.09 -18.13 1.80
N ASP A 62 -1.93 -17.45 0.66
CA ASP A 62 -2.46 -17.93 -0.60
C ASP A 62 -1.72 -19.22 -1.01
N ALA A 63 -0.41 -19.37 -0.73
CA ALA A 63 0.30 -20.63 -1.00
C ALA A 63 -0.31 -21.82 -0.23
N LEU A 64 -0.68 -21.64 1.04
CA LEU A 64 -1.42 -22.65 1.81
C LEU A 64 -2.84 -22.86 1.26
N ALA A 65 -3.50 -21.80 0.81
CA ALA A 65 -4.83 -21.90 0.18
C ALA A 65 -4.79 -22.69 -1.13
N PHE A 66 -3.75 -22.52 -1.96
CA PHE A 66 -3.52 -23.30 -3.19
C PHE A 66 -3.27 -24.78 -2.89
N ARG A 67 -2.55 -25.08 -1.80
CA ARG A 67 -2.40 -26.46 -1.29
C ARG A 67 -3.72 -27.04 -0.78
N TYR A 68 -4.57 -26.21 -0.13
CA TYR A 68 -5.90 -26.61 0.34
C TYR A 68 -6.86 -26.97 -0.80
N ILE A 69 -6.86 -26.21 -1.89
CA ILE A 69 -7.73 -26.48 -3.06
C ILE A 69 -7.15 -27.51 -4.02
N HIS A 70 -5.95 -28.05 -3.75
CA HIS A 70 -5.23 -29.00 -4.59
C HIS A 70 -5.03 -28.53 -6.04
N HIS A 71 -4.80 -27.22 -6.23
CA HIS A 71 -4.58 -26.64 -7.56
C HIS A 71 -3.10 -26.27 -7.73
N PRO A 72 -2.37 -26.85 -8.71
CA PRO A 72 -0.98 -26.52 -8.93
C PRO A 72 -0.86 -25.13 -9.58
N LEU A 73 -0.26 -24.18 -8.89
CA LEU A 73 0.16 -22.89 -9.45
C LEU A 73 1.59 -22.60 -8.99
N GLN A 74 2.42 -22.07 -9.89
CA GLN A 74 3.79 -21.69 -9.56
C GLN A 74 3.81 -20.61 -8.47
N TYR A 75 4.67 -20.78 -7.46
CA TYR A 75 4.74 -19.88 -6.29
C TYR A 75 4.96 -18.42 -6.69
N GLY A 76 5.76 -18.12 -7.70
CA GLY A 76 5.98 -16.74 -8.15
C GLY A 76 4.70 -16.02 -8.60
N ARG A 77 3.76 -16.73 -9.22
CA ARG A 77 2.46 -16.16 -9.60
C ARG A 77 1.56 -15.93 -8.38
N ILE A 78 1.58 -16.88 -7.44
CA ILE A 78 0.89 -16.75 -6.16
C ILE A 78 1.42 -15.51 -5.44
N ALA A 79 2.73 -15.41 -5.25
CA ALA A 79 3.39 -14.33 -4.53
C ALA A 79 3.06 -12.94 -5.11
N ILE A 80 3.14 -12.76 -6.44
CA ILE A 80 2.79 -11.49 -7.09
C ILE A 80 1.31 -11.15 -6.84
N ALA A 81 0.40 -12.10 -7.05
CA ALA A 81 -1.03 -11.85 -6.87
C ALA A 81 -1.38 -11.54 -5.42
N SER A 82 -0.80 -12.27 -4.47
CA SER A 82 -0.99 -12.05 -3.05
C SER A 82 -0.44 -10.69 -2.64
N PHE A 83 0.78 -10.34 -3.04
CA PHE A 83 1.40 -9.05 -2.72
C PHE A 83 0.55 -7.86 -3.19
N ILE A 84 0.09 -7.88 -4.45
CA ILE A 84 -0.76 -6.82 -4.99
C ILE A 84 -2.12 -6.79 -4.27
N SER A 85 -2.71 -7.97 -4.01
CA SER A 85 -4.02 -8.04 -3.36
C SER A 85 -3.98 -7.55 -1.92
N TYR A 86 -2.95 -7.92 -1.15
CA TYR A 86 -2.81 -7.54 0.26
C TYR A 86 -2.42 -6.07 0.44
N SER A 87 -1.52 -5.53 -0.38
CA SER A 87 -1.17 -4.10 -0.34
C SER A 87 -2.40 -3.21 -0.58
N ILE A 88 -3.31 -3.61 -1.49
CA ILE A 88 -4.58 -2.91 -1.70
C ILE A 88 -5.56 -3.15 -0.56
N SER A 89 -5.67 -4.40 -0.09
CA SER A 89 -6.61 -4.77 1.00
C SER A 89 -6.34 -4.00 2.28
N ASN A 90 -5.06 -3.89 2.66
CA ASN A 90 -4.64 -3.23 3.90
C ASN A 90 -5.05 -1.75 3.93
N ASN A 91 -5.10 -1.07 2.78
CA ASN A 91 -5.49 0.34 2.70
C ASN A 91 -7.02 0.56 2.67
N MET A 92 -7.82 -0.42 2.24
CA MET A 92 -9.25 -0.20 1.94
C MET A 92 -10.22 -0.60 3.07
N GLY A 93 -9.75 -1.20 4.16
CA GLY A 93 -10.50 -1.53 5.41
C GLY A 93 -11.70 -2.47 5.32
N VAL A 94 -12.35 -2.62 4.17
CA VAL A 94 -13.39 -3.64 3.96
C VAL A 94 -12.70 -5.00 3.71
N LEU A 95 -12.40 -5.71 4.80
CA LEU A 95 -11.57 -6.92 4.89
C LEU A 95 -11.82 -8.02 3.84
N ILE A 96 -12.99 -8.05 3.20
CA ILE A 96 -13.41 -9.13 2.30
C ILE A 96 -13.54 -8.65 0.84
N LEU A 97 -13.86 -7.38 0.60
CA LEU A 97 -14.28 -6.90 -0.72
C LEU A 97 -13.18 -6.17 -1.51
N SER A 98 -12.15 -5.64 -0.85
CA SER A 98 -11.16 -4.79 -1.51
C SER A 98 -10.06 -5.58 -2.25
N GLY A 99 -9.55 -6.67 -1.67
CA GLY A 99 -8.53 -7.51 -2.31
C GLY A 99 -9.06 -8.66 -3.17
N ALA A 100 -10.29 -9.11 -2.92
CA ALA A 100 -10.87 -10.24 -3.64
C ALA A 100 -10.99 -10.01 -5.17
N PRO A 101 -11.35 -8.81 -5.66
CA PRO A 101 -11.42 -8.56 -7.11
C PRO A 101 -10.05 -8.64 -7.81
N VAL A 102 -8.97 -8.25 -7.12
CA VAL A 102 -7.60 -8.36 -7.64
C VAL A 102 -7.21 -9.83 -7.79
N ARG A 103 -7.42 -10.63 -6.73
CA ARG A 103 -7.24 -12.09 -6.77
C ARG A 103 -8.08 -12.71 -7.86
N TYR A 104 -9.34 -12.30 -7.98
CA TYR A 104 -10.26 -12.79 -9.00
C TYR A 104 -9.70 -12.57 -10.40
N ARG A 105 -9.28 -11.35 -10.73
CA ARG A 105 -8.70 -11.05 -12.04
C ARG A 105 -7.41 -11.82 -12.31
N LEU A 106 -6.45 -11.79 -11.39
CA LEU A 106 -5.13 -12.40 -11.62
C LEU A 106 -5.24 -13.92 -11.70
N TYR A 107 -5.99 -14.56 -10.81
CA TYR A 107 -6.17 -16.00 -10.80
C TYR A 107 -7.07 -16.50 -11.94
N SER A 108 -8.13 -15.77 -12.31
CA SER A 108 -8.93 -16.14 -13.50
C SER A 108 -8.12 -16.02 -14.79
N ALA A 109 -7.23 -15.02 -14.90
CA ALA A 109 -6.30 -14.90 -16.02
C ALA A 109 -5.29 -16.07 -16.10
N TRP A 110 -5.06 -16.78 -14.99
CA TRP A 110 -4.25 -18.01 -14.95
C TRP A 110 -5.08 -19.30 -14.91
N GLY A 111 -6.39 -19.22 -15.19
CA GLY A 111 -7.25 -20.38 -15.43
C GLY A 111 -8.03 -20.89 -14.22
N LEU A 112 -8.01 -20.21 -13.07
CA LEU A 112 -8.82 -20.63 -11.92
C LEU A 112 -10.30 -20.33 -12.10
N SER A 113 -11.14 -21.24 -11.62
CA SER A 113 -12.59 -21.04 -11.56
C SER A 113 -12.96 -20.01 -10.48
N ALA A 114 -14.08 -19.31 -10.67
CA ALA A 114 -14.62 -18.37 -9.67
C ALA A 114 -14.83 -19.02 -8.29
N VAL A 115 -15.22 -20.29 -8.28
CA VAL A 115 -15.45 -21.08 -7.07
C VAL A 115 -14.15 -21.36 -6.33
N ASP A 116 -13.07 -21.70 -7.05
CA ASP A 116 -11.78 -21.97 -6.41
C ASP A 116 -11.13 -20.69 -5.88
N ILE A 117 -11.29 -19.58 -6.57
CA ILE A 117 -10.86 -18.26 -6.08
C ILE A 117 -11.63 -17.90 -4.80
N ALA A 118 -12.95 -18.13 -4.77
CA ALA A 118 -13.75 -17.90 -3.57
C ALA A 118 -13.28 -18.79 -2.39
N LYS A 119 -12.94 -20.06 -2.63
CA LYS A 119 -12.34 -20.94 -1.61
C LYS A 119 -11.01 -20.37 -1.09
N VAL A 120 -10.16 -19.85 -1.98
CA VAL A 120 -8.88 -19.21 -1.60
C VAL A 120 -9.14 -17.98 -0.72
N VAL A 121 -10.05 -17.09 -1.12
CA VAL A 121 -10.38 -15.89 -0.35
C VAL A 121 -10.94 -16.26 1.02
N VAL A 122 -11.89 -17.20 1.09
CA VAL A 122 -12.46 -17.68 2.36
C VAL A 122 -11.40 -18.32 3.24
N PHE A 123 -10.50 -19.13 2.67
CA PHE A 123 -9.39 -19.73 3.40
C PHE A 123 -8.47 -18.65 4.00
N CYS A 124 -8.04 -17.68 3.20
CA CYS A 124 -7.16 -16.61 3.66
C CYS A 124 -7.82 -15.71 4.72
N SER A 125 -9.11 -15.37 4.55
CA SER A 125 -9.86 -14.62 5.56
C SER A 125 -10.00 -15.40 6.86
N LEU A 126 -10.28 -16.70 6.79
CA LEU A 126 -10.33 -17.56 7.97
C LEU A 126 -8.97 -17.61 8.67
N SER A 127 -7.88 -17.78 7.93
CA SER A 127 -6.51 -17.77 8.46
C SER A 127 -6.21 -16.51 9.26
N LEU A 128 -6.54 -15.33 8.72
CA LEU A 128 -6.28 -14.05 9.34
C LEU A 128 -6.96 -13.94 10.72
N TRP A 129 -8.25 -14.26 10.80
CA TRP A 129 -9.00 -14.25 12.06
C TRP A 129 -8.49 -15.30 13.04
N MET A 130 -8.17 -16.48 12.55
CA MET A 130 -7.62 -17.57 13.34
C MET A 130 -6.28 -17.20 13.98
N GLY A 131 -5.39 -16.53 13.23
CA GLY A 131 -4.15 -15.98 13.76
C GLY A 131 -4.38 -14.87 14.79
N PHE A 132 -5.35 -13.98 14.51
CA PHE A 132 -5.71 -12.88 15.38
C PHE A 132 -6.18 -13.38 16.76
N PHE A 133 -7.12 -14.32 16.76
CA PHE A 133 -7.65 -14.91 18.00
C PHE A 133 -6.61 -15.76 18.73
N ALA A 134 -5.75 -16.49 18.01
CA ALA A 134 -4.69 -17.28 18.64
C ALA A 134 -3.66 -16.39 19.33
N LEU A 135 -3.15 -15.38 18.63
CA LEU A 135 -2.10 -14.51 19.17
C LEU A 135 -2.65 -13.55 20.23
N GLY A 136 -3.75 -12.87 19.94
CA GLY A 136 -4.41 -11.98 20.90
C GLY A 136 -4.87 -12.73 22.15
N GLY A 137 -5.44 -13.93 21.96
CA GLY A 137 -5.84 -14.79 23.07
C GLY A 137 -4.67 -15.19 23.98
N PHE A 138 -3.55 -15.61 23.40
CA PHE A 138 -2.34 -15.95 24.14
C PHE A 138 -1.76 -14.74 24.90
N ILE A 139 -1.71 -13.58 24.27
CA ILE A 139 -1.15 -12.36 24.86
C ILE A 139 -2.02 -11.85 26.02
N PHE A 140 -3.34 -11.83 25.86
CA PHE A 140 -4.26 -11.40 26.91
C PHE A 140 -4.26 -12.29 28.16
N LEU A 141 -3.77 -13.54 28.05
CA LEU A 141 -3.56 -14.40 29.22
C LEU A 141 -2.27 -14.06 29.97
N ILE A 142 -1.18 -13.82 29.25
CA ILE A 142 0.16 -13.59 29.82
C ILE A 142 0.26 -12.18 30.41
N GLU A 143 -0.15 -11.17 29.64
CA GLU A 143 -0.05 -9.77 30.02
C GLU A 143 -1.47 -9.15 30.08
N PRO A 144 -2.21 -9.33 31.19
CA PRO A 144 -3.51 -8.72 31.34
C PRO A 144 -3.35 -7.19 31.39
N LEU A 145 -3.74 -6.52 30.32
CA LEU A 145 -3.78 -5.07 30.27
C LEU A 145 -4.64 -4.55 31.43
N THR A 146 -4.04 -3.69 32.27
CA THR A 146 -4.79 -2.92 33.25
C THR A 146 -5.58 -1.87 32.49
N ILE A 147 -6.86 -2.16 32.25
CA ILE A 147 -7.78 -1.22 31.64
C ILE A 147 -7.84 0.03 32.54
N PRO A 148 -7.76 1.26 31.99
CA PRO A 148 -7.89 2.48 32.77
C PRO A 148 -9.16 2.47 33.64
N SER A 149 -9.08 3.04 34.83
CA SER A 149 -10.18 3.06 35.82
C SER A 149 -11.48 3.71 35.34
N SER A 150 -11.48 4.39 34.19
CA SER A 150 -12.69 4.89 33.52
C SER A 150 -13.52 3.80 32.82
N LEU A 151 -12.92 2.65 32.49
CA LEU A 151 -13.55 1.50 31.82
C LEU A 151 -13.69 0.27 32.74
N SER A 152 -13.18 0.35 33.97
CA SER A 152 -13.11 -0.76 34.93
C SER A 152 -14.46 -1.21 35.51
N SER A 153 -15.54 -0.44 35.31
CA SER A 153 -16.85 -0.76 35.87
C SER A 153 -17.53 -1.97 35.23
N HIS A 154 -17.10 -2.41 34.05
CA HIS A 154 -17.72 -3.52 33.30
C HIS A 154 -16.79 -4.71 33.00
N PHE A 155 -15.46 -4.56 33.10
CA PHE A 155 -14.50 -5.62 32.78
C PHE A 155 -13.46 -5.79 33.89
N THR A 156 -13.59 -6.86 34.69
CA THR A 156 -12.68 -7.18 35.82
C THR A 156 -11.30 -7.66 35.36
N SER A 157 -11.16 -8.24 34.15
CA SER A 157 -9.87 -8.64 33.57
C SER A 157 -9.99 -8.98 32.08
N VAL A 158 -9.00 -8.57 31.27
CA VAL A 158 -8.88 -8.95 29.84
C VAL A 158 -8.62 -10.46 29.66
N ARG A 159 -8.25 -11.19 30.73
CA ARG A 159 -8.02 -12.65 30.67
C ARG A 159 -9.22 -13.44 30.19
N ALA A 160 -10.44 -13.08 30.59
CA ALA A 160 -11.65 -13.77 30.15
C ALA A 160 -11.82 -13.68 28.62
N ILE A 161 -11.51 -12.51 28.05
CA ILE A 161 -11.49 -12.29 26.59
C ILE A 161 -10.40 -13.16 25.96
N GLY A 162 -9.22 -13.24 26.57
CA GLY A 162 -8.14 -14.12 26.14
C GLY A 162 -8.55 -15.60 26.03
N VAL A 163 -9.26 -16.12 27.03
CA VAL A 163 -9.80 -17.49 27.01
C VAL A 163 -10.80 -17.66 25.87
N ILE A 164 -11.78 -16.75 25.73
CA ILE A 164 -12.78 -16.80 24.66
C ILE A 164 -12.10 -16.79 23.28
N PHE A 165 -11.08 -15.95 23.11
CA PHE A 165 -10.29 -15.87 21.88
C PHE A 165 -9.58 -17.18 21.60
N LEU A 166 -8.99 -17.86 22.59
CA LEU A 166 -8.35 -19.17 22.39
C LEU A 166 -9.31 -20.33 22.16
N MET A 167 -10.58 -20.23 22.59
CA MET A 167 -11.58 -21.24 22.28
C MET A 167 -11.86 -21.34 20.78
N MET A 168 -11.84 -20.22 20.04
CA MET A 168 -12.08 -20.21 18.59
C MET A 168 -11.04 -21.04 17.81
N PRO A 169 -9.72 -20.82 17.96
CA PRO A 169 -8.72 -21.62 17.30
C PRO A 169 -8.66 -23.06 17.83
N GLY A 170 -8.94 -23.27 19.12
CA GLY A 170 -9.07 -24.61 19.69
C GLY A 170 -10.19 -25.42 19.02
N ALA A 171 -11.37 -24.81 18.89
CA ALA A 171 -12.52 -25.42 18.21
C ALA A 171 -12.21 -25.71 16.73
N TYR A 172 -11.56 -24.77 16.04
CA TYR A 172 -11.13 -24.96 14.66
C TYR A 172 -10.18 -26.16 14.49
N LEU A 173 -9.14 -26.26 15.33
CA LEU A 173 -8.22 -27.40 15.30
C LEU A 173 -8.94 -28.72 15.60
N LEU A 174 -9.89 -28.68 16.54
CA LEU A 174 -10.72 -29.84 16.87
C LEU A 174 -11.58 -30.29 15.67
N THR A 175 -12.09 -29.36 14.86
CA THR A 175 -12.79 -29.74 13.61
C THR A 175 -11.89 -30.50 12.64
N GLY A 176 -10.60 -30.15 12.54
CA GLY A 176 -9.63 -30.84 11.70
C GLY A 176 -9.29 -32.26 12.17
N ILE A 177 -9.54 -32.56 13.46
CA ILE A 177 -9.38 -33.89 14.07
C ILE A 177 -10.67 -34.72 13.91
N LEU A 178 -11.82 -34.13 14.25
CA LEU A 178 -13.09 -34.84 14.34
C LEU A 178 -13.77 -35.05 12.98
N ARG A 179 -13.59 -34.12 12.03
CA ARG A 179 -14.32 -34.16 10.76
C ARG A 179 -13.52 -34.90 9.70
N LYS A 180 -13.97 -36.10 9.32
CA LYS A 180 -13.35 -36.92 8.25
C LYS A 180 -14.00 -36.76 6.86
N ARG A 181 -15.09 -36.00 6.75
CA ARG A 181 -15.87 -35.85 5.50
C ARG A 181 -15.91 -34.39 5.04
N PRO A 182 -15.83 -34.13 3.72
CA PRO A 182 -15.89 -32.77 3.18
C PRO A 182 -17.25 -32.13 3.47
N LEU A 183 -17.22 -30.83 3.74
CA LEU A 183 -18.40 -30.05 4.08
C LEU A 183 -19.10 -29.65 2.76
N LYS A 184 -20.34 -30.12 2.58
CA LYS A 184 -21.17 -29.73 1.43
C LYS A 184 -22.13 -28.63 1.87
N ILE A 185 -21.96 -27.42 1.33
CA ILE A 185 -22.91 -26.31 1.49
C ILE A 185 -23.58 -26.08 0.13
N GLY A 186 -24.77 -26.65 -0.07
CA GLY A 186 -25.44 -26.63 -1.37
C GLY A 186 -24.58 -27.26 -2.47
N LYS A 187 -24.25 -26.49 -3.51
CA LYS A 187 -23.38 -26.93 -4.63
C LYS A 187 -21.88 -26.88 -4.29
N TRP A 188 -21.50 -26.28 -3.17
CA TRP A 188 -20.11 -26.06 -2.79
C TRP A 188 -19.57 -27.23 -1.98
N LYS A 189 -18.43 -27.76 -2.40
CA LYS A 189 -17.69 -28.80 -1.67
C LYS A 189 -16.43 -28.16 -1.08
N PHE A 190 -16.39 -28.03 0.24
CA PHE A 190 -15.20 -27.60 0.98
C PHE A 190 -14.45 -28.84 1.46
N PRO A 191 -13.22 -29.09 1.00
CA PRO A 191 -12.41 -30.17 1.56
C PRO A 191 -12.18 -29.94 3.06
N VAL A 192 -12.00 -31.02 3.80
CA VAL A 192 -11.59 -30.91 5.21
C VAL A 192 -10.19 -30.30 5.23
N ILE A 193 -9.96 -29.32 6.10
CA ILE A 193 -8.62 -28.79 6.32
C ILE A 193 -7.91 -29.79 7.26
N PRO A 194 -6.89 -30.52 6.78
CA PRO A 194 -6.21 -31.51 7.62
C PRO A 194 -5.46 -30.80 8.75
N LEU A 195 -5.34 -31.46 9.91
CA LEU A 195 -4.72 -30.88 11.11
C LEU A 195 -3.33 -30.26 10.83
N LYS A 196 -2.50 -30.91 10.01
CA LYS A 196 -1.20 -30.37 9.60
C LYS A 196 -1.33 -29.01 8.92
N LEU A 197 -2.30 -28.85 8.01
CA LEU A 197 -2.52 -27.60 7.29
C LEU A 197 -3.13 -26.53 8.21
N SER A 198 -4.04 -26.90 9.10
CA SER A 198 -4.58 -26.00 10.13
C SER A 198 -3.49 -25.48 11.07
N PHE A 199 -2.52 -26.32 11.45
CA PHE A 199 -1.39 -25.90 12.27
C PHE A 199 -0.49 -24.91 11.53
N PHE A 200 -0.08 -25.21 10.29
CA PHE A 200 0.70 -24.27 9.47
C PHE A 200 -0.03 -22.95 9.24
N GLN A 201 -1.34 -23.01 9.01
CA GLN A 201 -2.19 -21.84 8.85
C GLN A 201 -2.20 -20.98 10.13
N LEU A 202 -2.37 -21.61 11.29
CA LEU A 202 -2.35 -20.92 12.59
C LEU A 202 -0.99 -20.27 12.84
N THR A 203 0.10 -21.02 12.67
CA THR A 203 1.46 -20.51 12.91
C THR A 203 1.81 -19.36 11.97
N LEU A 204 1.46 -19.49 10.69
CA LEU A 204 1.73 -18.45 9.69
C LEU A 204 0.93 -17.20 10.00
N SER A 205 -0.33 -17.36 10.43
CA SER A 205 -1.20 -16.21 10.70
C SER A 205 -0.87 -15.52 12.02
N SER A 206 -0.45 -16.27 13.05
CA SER A 206 0.08 -15.67 14.27
C SER A 206 1.42 -14.97 14.01
N LEU A 207 2.27 -15.51 13.13
CA LEU A 207 3.53 -14.86 12.74
C LEU A 207 3.25 -13.54 11.98
N ASP A 208 2.27 -13.53 11.09
CA ASP A 208 1.82 -12.32 10.40
C ASP A 208 1.45 -11.21 11.40
N TRP A 209 0.53 -11.49 12.32
CA TRP A 209 0.14 -10.52 13.34
C TRP A 209 1.32 -10.07 14.21
N ALA A 210 2.20 -11.00 14.62
CA ALA A 210 3.39 -10.68 15.40
C ALA A 210 4.34 -9.75 14.64
N LEU A 211 4.61 -10.02 13.37
CA LEU A 211 5.45 -9.16 12.55
C LEU A 211 4.80 -7.79 12.35
N LEU A 212 3.49 -7.76 12.09
CA LEU A 212 2.74 -6.54 11.89
C LEU A 212 2.80 -5.61 13.12
N GLY A 213 2.57 -6.16 14.31
CA GLY A 213 2.77 -5.41 15.56
C GLY A 213 4.23 -4.98 15.76
N SER A 214 5.18 -5.87 15.44
CA SER A 214 6.62 -5.59 15.57
C SER A 214 7.08 -4.40 14.72
N VAL A 215 6.50 -4.20 13.53
CA VAL A 215 6.80 -3.02 12.68
C VAL A 215 6.50 -1.73 13.43
N LEU A 216 5.36 -1.63 14.11
CA LEU A 216 5.00 -0.44 14.90
C LEU A 216 5.82 -0.35 16.19
N TYR A 217 6.05 -1.48 16.88
CA TYR A 217 6.81 -1.52 18.13
C TYR A 217 8.24 -0.98 17.97
N VAL A 218 8.93 -1.35 16.90
CA VAL A 218 10.31 -0.90 16.66
C VAL A 218 10.40 0.61 16.35
N LEU A 219 9.32 1.19 15.85
CA LEU A 219 9.23 2.64 15.60
C LEU A 219 8.93 3.44 16.87
N LEU A 220 8.51 2.80 17.96
CA LEU A 220 8.29 3.50 19.23
C LEU A 220 9.60 4.02 19.82
N PRO A 221 9.55 5.14 20.58
CA PRO A 221 10.72 5.64 21.31
C PRO A 221 11.30 4.58 22.28
N PRO A 222 12.64 4.51 22.47
CA PRO A 222 13.28 3.47 23.29
C PRO A 222 12.93 3.49 24.80
N HIS A 223 12.38 4.59 25.33
CA HIS A 223 12.21 4.82 26.77
C HIS A 223 10.85 4.37 27.33
N THR A 224 10.11 3.53 26.62
CA THR A 224 8.69 3.28 26.92
C THR A 224 8.43 2.38 28.11
N GLY A 225 9.44 1.65 28.62
CA GLY A 225 9.28 0.68 29.70
C GLY A 225 8.23 -0.42 29.40
N LEU A 226 7.73 -0.45 28.16
CA LEU A 226 6.61 -1.26 27.72
C LEU A 226 7.16 -2.56 27.18
N SER A 227 6.77 -3.67 27.80
CA SER A 227 7.11 -5.00 27.30
C SER A 227 6.51 -5.20 25.90
N TYR A 228 7.18 -5.97 25.04
CA TYR A 228 6.62 -6.32 23.73
C TYR A 228 5.24 -7.00 23.83
N PRO A 229 5.00 -7.97 24.74
CA PRO A 229 3.66 -8.53 24.96
C PRO A 229 2.62 -7.48 25.38
N GLY A 230 2.99 -6.53 26.25
CA GLY A 230 2.09 -5.44 26.68
C GLY A 230 1.71 -4.52 25.51
N PHE A 231 2.70 -4.09 24.72
CA PHE A 231 2.44 -3.34 23.49
C PHE A 231 1.55 -4.14 22.53
N MET A 232 1.86 -5.42 22.33
CA MET A 232 1.14 -6.24 21.38
C MET A 232 -0.31 -6.47 21.80
N GLY A 233 -0.61 -6.53 23.10
CA GLY A 233 -1.98 -6.53 23.60
C GLY A 233 -2.73 -5.25 23.22
N ILE A 234 -2.11 -4.08 23.39
CA ILE A 234 -2.68 -2.78 22.99
C ILE A 234 -2.91 -2.75 21.47
N PHE A 235 -1.93 -3.22 20.70
CA PHE A 235 -2.00 -3.30 19.26
C PHE A 235 -3.16 -4.20 18.80
N MET A 236 -3.34 -5.38 19.39
CA MET A 236 -4.44 -6.28 19.09
C MET A 236 -5.81 -5.65 19.42
N LEU A 237 -5.94 -4.94 20.54
CA LEU A 237 -7.16 -4.20 20.87
C LEU A 237 -7.45 -3.08 19.86
N ALA A 238 -6.45 -2.27 19.52
CA ALA A 238 -6.59 -1.21 18.53
C ALA A 238 -7.02 -1.77 17.18
N GLN A 239 -6.42 -2.88 16.76
CA GLN A 239 -6.77 -3.56 15.53
C GLN A 239 -8.20 -4.12 15.57
N PHE A 240 -8.63 -4.71 16.69
CA PHE A 240 -10.00 -5.21 16.86
C PHE A 240 -11.03 -4.11 16.65
N PHE A 241 -10.87 -2.97 17.33
CA PHE A 241 -11.76 -1.82 17.18
C PHE A 241 -11.71 -1.24 15.77
N GLY A 242 -10.51 -1.15 15.16
CA GLY A 242 -10.33 -0.72 13.78
C GLY A 242 -11.04 -1.63 12.77
N MET A 243 -11.11 -2.93 13.01
CA MET A 243 -11.84 -3.87 12.15
C MET A 243 -13.36 -3.78 12.34
N ILE A 244 -13.84 -3.66 13.59
CA ILE A 244 -15.28 -3.58 13.89
C ILE A 244 -15.89 -2.28 13.37
N SER A 245 -15.13 -1.19 13.37
CA SER A 245 -15.61 0.11 12.88
C SER A 245 -15.87 0.11 11.36
N ASN A 246 -15.37 -0.89 10.62
CA ASN A 246 -15.43 -0.97 9.15
C ASN A 246 -14.88 0.28 8.44
N VAL A 247 -14.06 1.09 9.13
CA VAL A 247 -13.43 2.27 8.54
C VAL A 247 -12.30 1.80 7.60
N PRO A 248 -12.20 2.34 6.38
CA PRO A 248 -11.09 2.09 5.47
C PRO A 248 -9.74 2.22 6.17
N GLY A 249 -8.90 1.18 6.12
CA GLY A 249 -7.58 1.14 6.74
C GLY A 249 -7.57 1.29 8.29
N GLY A 250 -8.72 1.15 8.95
CA GLY A 250 -8.86 1.43 10.39
C GLY A 250 -8.56 2.88 10.77
N LEU A 251 -8.57 3.79 9.80
CA LEU A 251 -8.15 5.19 9.96
C LEU A 251 -8.92 5.87 11.10
N GLY A 252 -8.19 6.59 11.93
CA GLY A 252 -8.71 7.33 13.08
C GLY A 252 -8.98 6.44 14.28
N VAL A 253 -9.65 5.30 14.11
CA VAL A 253 -10.00 4.39 15.24
C VAL A 253 -8.77 3.69 15.78
N PHE A 254 -7.94 3.12 14.90
CA PHE A 254 -6.70 2.45 15.30
C PHE A 254 -5.77 3.43 16.03
N GLU A 255 -5.54 4.60 15.45
CA GLU A 255 -4.69 5.65 16.01
C GLU A 255 -5.21 6.13 17.36
N SER A 256 -6.52 6.37 17.47
CA SER A 256 -7.14 6.85 18.70
C SER A 256 -6.96 5.84 19.84
N VAL A 257 -7.15 4.54 19.58
CA VAL A 257 -6.98 3.52 20.62
C VAL A 257 -5.51 3.42 21.05
N ILE A 258 -4.56 3.45 20.11
CA ILE A 258 -3.13 3.47 20.44
C ILE A 258 -2.77 4.72 21.26
N ILE A 259 -3.24 5.90 20.87
CA ILE A 259 -2.96 7.16 21.58
C ILE A 259 -3.57 7.14 22.97
N ILE A 260 -4.83 6.73 23.12
CA ILE A 260 -5.50 6.67 24.43
C ILE A 260 -4.74 5.74 25.38
N LEU A 261 -4.33 4.55 24.90
CA LEU A 261 -3.70 3.54 25.74
C LEU A 261 -2.21 3.80 26.01
N LEU A 262 -1.47 4.47 25.11
CA LEU A 262 -0.05 4.80 25.29
C LEU A 262 0.21 6.25 25.74
N SER A 263 -0.77 7.14 25.69
CA SER A 263 -0.62 8.53 26.16
C SER A 263 -0.14 8.70 27.60
N PRO A 264 -0.41 7.77 28.55
CA PRO A 264 0.17 7.87 29.89
C PRO A 264 1.71 7.72 29.90
N SER A 265 2.26 7.00 28.90
CA SER A 265 3.69 6.67 28.82
C SER A 265 4.44 7.47 27.76
N ILE A 266 3.75 7.99 26.74
CA ILE A 266 4.36 8.63 25.57
C ILE A 266 3.57 9.89 25.19
N GLN A 267 4.27 10.96 24.87
CA GLN A 267 3.65 12.20 24.43
C GLN A 267 2.80 11.97 23.16
N PRO A 268 1.54 12.44 23.10
CA PRO A 268 0.64 12.19 21.96
C PRO A 268 1.19 12.65 20.60
N SER A 269 1.96 13.75 20.57
CA SER A 269 2.61 14.25 19.35
C SER A 269 3.67 13.29 18.81
N ALA A 270 4.41 12.61 19.68
CA ALA A 270 5.37 11.59 19.29
C ALA A 270 4.67 10.33 18.77
N LEU A 271 3.58 9.91 19.43
CA LEU A 271 2.75 8.78 18.98
C LEU A 271 2.15 9.01 17.59
N LEU A 272 1.62 10.21 17.32
CA LEU A 272 1.13 10.58 15.99
C LEU A 272 2.24 10.46 14.93
N GLY A 273 3.44 10.98 15.22
CA GLY A 273 4.58 10.84 14.31
C GLY A 273 4.96 9.40 14.01
N VAL A 274 4.96 8.54 15.03
CA VAL A 274 5.25 7.10 14.88
C VAL A 274 4.17 6.38 14.08
N LEU A 275 2.89 6.69 14.32
CA LEU A 275 1.75 6.13 13.60
C LEU A 275 1.77 6.52 12.12
N LEU A 276 2.13 7.77 11.82
CA LEU A 276 2.35 8.25 10.46
C LEU A 276 3.49 7.49 9.75
N ALA A 277 4.63 7.34 10.43
CA ALA A 277 5.76 6.58 9.89
C ALA A 277 5.38 5.12 9.63
N TYR A 278 4.63 4.50 10.55
CA TYR A 278 4.09 3.16 10.38
C TYR A 278 3.17 3.05 9.15
N ARG A 279 2.27 4.02 8.92
CA ARG A 279 1.44 4.05 7.70
C ARG A 279 2.28 4.20 6.43
N ALA A 280 3.25 5.10 6.44
CA ALA A 280 4.16 5.29 5.32
C ALA A 280 4.91 4.00 4.95
N ILE A 281 5.44 3.30 5.95
CA ILE A 281 6.28 2.11 5.77
C ILE A 281 5.45 0.86 5.44
N TYR A 282 4.33 0.63 6.13
CA TYR A 282 3.58 -0.63 6.01
C TYR A 282 2.41 -0.59 5.01
N TYR A 283 1.82 0.57 4.80
CA TYR A 283 0.63 0.73 3.93
C TYR A 283 1.01 1.38 2.59
N ILE A 284 1.70 2.52 2.62
CA ILE A 284 1.98 3.32 1.41
C ILE A 284 3.12 2.72 0.60
N LEU A 285 4.26 2.41 1.23
CA LEU A 285 5.44 1.88 0.52
C LEU A 285 5.12 0.58 -0.24
N PRO A 286 4.43 -0.43 0.34
CA PRO A 286 4.08 -1.64 -0.41
C PRO A 286 3.01 -1.39 -1.49
N LEU A 287 2.12 -0.41 -1.29
CA LEU A 287 1.14 0.00 -2.29
C LEU A 287 1.81 0.64 -3.52
N ILE A 288 2.79 1.51 -3.31
CA ILE A 288 3.59 2.08 -4.41
C ILE A 288 4.31 0.95 -5.16
N ALA A 289 4.96 0.04 -4.43
CA ALA A 289 5.62 -1.11 -5.02
C ALA A 289 4.63 -1.98 -5.83
N SER A 290 3.42 -2.23 -5.31
CA SER A 290 2.43 -3.06 -6.00
C SER A 290 1.87 -2.40 -7.25
N VAL A 291 1.69 -1.08 -7.24
CA VAL A 291 1.33 -0.29 -8.43
C VAL A 291 2.41 -0.40 -9.51
N ILE A 292 3.69 -0.29 -9.14
CA ILE A 292 4.82 -0.47 -10.06
C ILE A 292 4.81 -1.89 -10.65
N PHE A 293 4.68 -2.92 -9.80
CA PHE A 293 4.59 -4.31 -10.24
C PHE A 293 3.41 -4.56 -11.18
N LEU A 294 2.24 -4.01 -10.86
CA LEU A 294 1.05 -4.11 -11.70
C LEU A 294 1.31 -3.45 -13.06
N GLY A 295 1.87 -2.24 -13.08
CA GLY A 295 2.23 -1.53 -14.31
C GLY A 295 3.20 -2.34 -15.19
N ILE A 296 4.26 -2.88 -14.60
CA ILE A 296 5.22 -3.76 -15.30
C ILE A 296 4.50 -5.01 -15.83
N PHE A 297 3.67 -5.66 -15.02
CA PHE A 297 2.93 -6.85 -15.40
C PHE A 297 2.00 -6.59 -16.59
N GLU A 298 1.28 -5.47 -16.61
CA GLU A 298 0.41 -5.10 -17.73
C GLU A 298 1.20 -4.82 -19.01
N ILE A 299 2.34 -4.13 -18.90
CA ILE A 299 3.23 -3.84 -20.03
C ILE A 299 3.79 -5.13 -20.62
N VAL A 300 4.27 -6.05 -19.78
CA VAL A 300 4.85 -7.34 -20.21
C VAL A 300 3.79 -8.24 -20.84
N GLN A 301 2.60 -8.35 -20.23
CA GLN A 301 1.53 -9.21 -20.74
C GLN A 301 0.87 -8.65 -22.02
N ARG A 302 0.93 -7.33 -22.23
CA ARG A 302 0.34 -6.65 -23.39
C ARG A 302 1.37 -6.12 -24.40
N ARG A 303 2.59 -6.65 -24.43
CA ARG A 303 3.67 -6.26 -25.38
C ARG A 303 3.19 -6.07 -26.83
N ARG A 304 2.29 -6.92 -27.34
CA ARG A 304 1.74 -6.81 -28.72
C ARG A 304 0.73 -5.67 -28.91
N ALA A 305 -0.05 -5.31 -27.89
CA ALA A 305 -1.02 -4.21 -27.97
C ALA A 305 -0.34 -2.85 -27.71
N VAL A 306 0.59 -2.80 -26.75
CA VAL A 306 1.40 -1.63 -26.44
C VAL A 306 2.33 -1.29 -27.61
N ALA A 307 2.92 -2.29 -28.30
CA ALA A 307 3.68 -2.04 -29.53
C ALA A 307 2.84 -1.43 -30.66
N LYS A 308 1.53 -1.73 -30.72
CA LYS A 308 0.63 -1.15 -31.72
C LYS A 308 0.28 0.30 -31.38
N THR A 309 -0.01 0.60 -30.12
CA THR A 309 -0.28 1.96 -29.63
C THR A 309 0.96 2.85 -29.67
N LEU A 310 2.13 2.34 -29.29
CA LEU A 310 3.41 3.05 -29.39
C LEU A 310 3.84 3.29 -30.85
N ARG A 311 3.50 2.39 -31.79
CA ARG A 311 3.70 2.66 -33.23
C ARG A 311 2.77 3.77 -33.73
N ILE A 312 1.53 3.83 -33.25
CA ILE A 312 0.58 4.90 -33.60
C ILE A 312 1.03 6.24 -32.98
N PHE A 313 1.41 6.26 -31.71
CA PHE A 313 1.94 7.44 -31.03
C PHE A 313 3.28 7.89 -31.61
N GLY A 314 4.18 6.96 -31.95
CA GLY A 314 5.44 7.27 -32.63
C GLY A 314 5.24 7.83 -34.03
N ARG A 315 4.18 7.40 -34.75
CA ARG A 315 3.76 7.98 -36.03
C ARG A 315 3.12 9.36 -35.88
N LEU A 316 2.38 9.60 -34.80
CA LEU A 316 1.79 10.91 -34.49
C LEU A 316 2.84 11.93 -34.05
N ILE A 317 3.82 11.49 -33.24
CA ILE A 317 4.97 12.30 -32.82
C ILE A 317 5.80 12.69 -34.04
N THR A 318 6.13 11.77 -34.95
CA THR A 318 6.85 12.10 -36.19
C THR A 318 6.08 13.00 -37.15
N VAL A 319 4.74 13.03 -37.07
CA VAL A 319 3.89 13.96 -37.84
C VAL A 319 3.77 15.33 -37.16
N LEU A 320 3.88 15.42 -35.83
CA LEU A 320 3.86 16.69 -35.09
C LEU A 320 5.24 17.37 -34.97
N THR A 321 6.34 16.64 -35.10
CA THR A 321 7.70 17.20 -35.00
C THR A 321 7.96 18.35 -35.98
N PRO A 322 7.56 18.28 -37.27
CA PRO A 322 7.74 19.39 -38.20
C PRO A 322 6.96 20.63 -37.77
N HIS A 323 5.71 20.48 -37.33
CA HIS A 323 4.87 21.64 -36.97
C HIS A 323 5.33 22.37 -35.71
N VAL A 324 5.82 21.66 -34.69
CA VAL A 324 6.37 22.31 -33.48
C VAL A 324 7.68 23.04 -33.81
N LEU A 325 8.52 22.46 -34.66
CA LEU A 325 9.75 23.11 -35.13
C LEU A 325 9.45 24.30 -36.04
N THR A 326 8.50 24.19 -36.98
CA THR A 326 8.10 25.31 -37.85
C THR A 326 7.48 26.45 -37.03
N PHE A 327 6.64 26.14 -36.03
CA PHE A 327 6.08 27.15 -35.14
C PHE A 327 7.16 27.79 -34.26
N GLY A 328 8.12 27.01 -33.76
CA GLY A 328 9.25 27.52 -32.98
C GLY A 328 10.16 28.45 -33.80
N VAL A 329 10.47 28.08 -35.05
CA VAL A 329 11.26 28.91 -35.97
C VAL A 329 10.49 30.17 -36.35
N PHE A 330 9.19 30.06 -36.66
CA PHE A 330 8.33 31.20 -36.98
C PHE A 330 8.22 32.18 -35.80
N ALA A 331 7.94 31.67 -34.60
CA ALA A 331 7.88 32.51 -33.39
C ALA A 331 9.23 33.16 -33.09
N GLY A 332 10.34 32.43 -33.28
CA GLY A 332 11.70 32.98 -33.16
C GLY A 332 11.98 34.11 -34.15
N GLY A 333 11.61 33.93 -35.43
CA GLY A 333 11.74 34.96 -36.46
C GLY A 333 10.90 36.21 -36.18
N VAL A 334 9.65 36.04 -35.77
CA VAL A 334 8.76 37.16 -35.37
C VAL A 334 9.32 37.91 -34.17
N ILE A 335 9.87 37.22 -33.16
CA ILE A 335 10.49 37.86 -32.00
C ILE A 335 11.73 38.66 -32.42
N LEU A 336 12.56 38.13 -33.33
CA LEU A 336 13.74 38.83 -33.85
C LEU A 336 13.35 40.08 -34.67
N LEU A 337 12.32 39.98 -35.51
CA LEU A 337 11.77 41.11 -36.27
C LEU A 337 11.21 42.21 -35.35
N ILE A 338 10.40 41.84 -34.36
CA ILE A 338 9.83 42.80 -33.41
C ILE A 338 10.94 43.43 -32.57
N SER A 339 11.90 42.64 -32.09
CA SER A 339 13.05 43.14 -31.32
C SER A 339 13.96 44.05 -32.14
N GLY A 340 14.05 43.84 -33.46
CA GLY A 340 14.79 44.71 -34.38
C GLY A 340 14.04 46.01 -34.71
N ALA A 341 12.70 45.99 -34.70
CA ALA A 341 11.86 47.14 -35.03
C ALA A 341 11.52 48.02 -33.81
N THR A 342 11.62 47.51 -32.58
CA THR A 342 11.43 48.31 -31.37
C THR A 342 12.67 49.16 -31.06
N PRO A 343 12.55 50.49 -30.91
CA PRO A 343 13.69 51.34 -30.55
C PRO A 343 14.21 50.93 -29.17
N ALA A 344 15.52 50.64 -29.10
CA ALA A 344 16.17 50.19 -27.88
C ALA A 344 16.01 51.23 -26.76
N LEU A 345 15.53 50.82 -25.59
CA LEU A 345 15.43 51.68 -24.42
C LEU A 345 16.80 52.34 -24.14
N GLU A 346 16.84 53.67 -24.15
CA GLU A 346 18.06 54.49 -24.01
C GLU A 346 18.90 54.11 -22.77
N SER A 347 18.29 53.53 -21.74
CA SER A 347 18.95 53.08 -20.52
C SER A 347 19.94 51.91 -20.72
N ARG A 348 19.79 51.09 -21.77
CA ARG A 348 20.73 49.98 -22.08
C ARG A 348 21.83 50.36 -23.07
N LEU A 349 21.59 51.35 -23.93
CA LEU A 349 22.57 51.85 -24.92
C LEU A 349 23.62 52.80 -24.30
N ALA A 350 23.30 53.49 -23.20
CA ALA A 350 24.26 54.35 -22.50
C ALA A 350 25.48 53.59 -21.95
N LEU A 351 25.31 52.31 -21.58
CA LEU A 351 26.39 51.45 -21.07
C LEU A 351 27.29 50.87 -22.17
N LEU A 352 26.81 50.78 -23.42
CA LEU A 352 27.52 50.15 -24.55
C LEU A 352 28.16 51.15 -25.53
N ARG A 353 27.72 52.43 -25.52
CA ARG A 353 28.35 53.52 -26.28
C ARG A 353 29.80 53.82 -25.90
N GLY A 354 30.28 53.34 -24.75
CA GLY A 354 31.66 53.48 -24.34
C GLY A 354 32.65 52.50 -25.00
N PHE A 355 32.17 51.40 -25.59
CA PHE A 355 33.03 50.32 -26.09
C PHE A 355 32.81 49.93 -27.56
N VAL A 356 31.68 50.27 -28.17
CA VAL A 356 31.34 49.82 -29.54
C VAL A 356 30.99 51.02 -30.44
N PRO A 357 31.62 51.16 -31.63
CA PRO A 357 31.27 52.19 -32.59
C PRO A 357 29.80 52.09 -33.06
N GLU A 358 29.09 53.21 -33.15
CA GLU A 358 27.66 53.25 -33.55
C GLU A 358 27.32 52.49 -34.85
N PRO A 359 28.15 52.48 -35.90
CA PRO A 359 27.85 51.72 -37.13
C PRO A 359 27.74 50.21 -36.91
N VAL A 360 28.45 49.67 -35.92
CA VAL A 360 28.46 48.23 -35.61
C VAL A 360 27.18 47.84 -34.86
N LEU A 361 26.65 48.72 -34.02
CA LEU A 361 25.38 48.53 -33.31
C LEU A 361 24.20 48.57 -34.30
N GLU A 362 24.19 49.53 -35.21
CA GLU A 362 23.17 49.61 -36.27
C GLU A 362 23.23 48.42 -37.23
N ALA A 363 24.44 48.02 -37.66
CA ALA A 363 24.62 46.85 -38.51
C ALA A 363 24.17 45.55 -37.81
N SER A 364 24.43 45.40 -36.50
CA SER A 364 24.00 44.22 -35.74
C SER A 364 22.49 44.16 -35.56
N HIS A 365 21.83 45.31 -35.32
CA HIS A 365 20.37 45.40 -35.27
C HIS A 365 19.73 45.08 -36.63
N PHE A 366 20.31 45.60 -37.71
CA PHE A 366 19.84 45.31 -39.07
C PHE A 366 20.02 43.83 -39.45
N LEU A 367 21.20 43.25 -39.19
CA LEU A 367 21.48 41.84 -39.45
C LEU A 367 20.61 40.90 -38.59
N GLY A 368 20.35 41.26 -37.34
CA GLY A 368 19.45 40.50 -36.45
C GLY A 368 18.00 40.51 -36.94
N SER A 369 17.53 41.63 -37.49
CA SER A 369 16.21 41.74 -38.12
C SER A 369 16.14 40.95 -39.43
N LEU A 370 17.19 41.03 -40.27
CA LEU A 370 17.28 40.35 -41.56
C LEU A 370 17.39 38.83 -41.43
N ALA A 371 17.99 38.33 -40.35
CA ALA A 371 18.01 36.90 -40.01
C ALA A 371 16.67 36.38 -39.46
N GLY A 372 15.80 37.27 -38.97
CA GLY A 372 14.46 36.93 -38.46
C GLY A 372 13.36 36.96 -39.54
N ALA A 373 13.60 37.67 -40.65
CA ALA A 373 12.75 37.68 -41.85
C ALA A 373 12.93 36.41 -42.69
#